data_AF-A0A925TMM9-F1
#
_entry.id   AF-A0A925TMM9-F1
#
_cell.length_a   1.000
_cell.length_b   1.000
_cell.length_c   1.000
_cell.angle_alpha   90.00
_cell.angle_beta   90.00
_cell.angle_gamma   90.00
#
_symmetry.space_group_name_H-M   'P 1'
#
loop_
_entity.id
_entity.type
_entity.pdbx_description
1 polymer ?
#
loop_
_entity_poly.entity_id
_entity_poly.type
_entity_poly.pdbx_seq_one_letter_code
_entity_poly.pdbx_strand_id
1 'polypeptide(L)' 'TESKETLDLFIDVMLQIANEVETNPELVLGAPYTTPMKRLDDAYAARNINVKYTPKPEEVEA' A
#
# COMPACT_ATOMS: atom_id res chain seq x y z
N THR A 1 -16.14 1.02 18.20
CA THR A 1 -17.07 0.03 17.62
C THR A 1 -17.57 0.61 16.33
N GLU A 2 -17.39 -0.10 15.23
CA GLU A 2 -17.84 0.35 13.90
C GLU A 2 -19.35 0.15 13.71
N SER A 3 -19.93 0.85 12.74
CA SER A 3 -21.35 0.69 12.37
C SER A 3 -21.57 -0.59 11.55
N LYS A 4 -22.83 -1.08 11.51
CA LYS A 4 -23.22 -2.20 10.64
C LYS A 4 -22.92 -1.90 9.17
N GLU A 5 -23.18 -0.68 8.73
CA GLU A 5 -22.97 -0.25 7.34
C GLU A 5 -21.49 -0.32 6.94
N THR A 6 -20.57 0.10 7.83
CA THR A 6 -19.12 -0.02 7.59
C THR A 6 -18.71 -1.49 7.46
N LEU A 7 -19.29 -2.38 8.27
CA LEU A 7 -18.99 -3.81 8.22
C LEU A 7 -19.54 -4.46 6.95
N ASP A 8 -20.76 -4.11 6.55
CA ASP A 8 -21.36 -4.61 5.30
C ASP A 8 -20.52 -4.17 4.09
N LEU A 9 -20.12 -2.90 4.04
CA LEU A 9 -19.24 -2.38 2.98
C LEU A 9 -17.90 -3.12 2.93
N PHE A 10 -17.30 -3.41 4.09
CA PHE A 10 -16.06 -4.17 4.15
C PHE A 10 -16.22 -5.57 3.57
N ILE A 11 -17.33 -6.27 3.89
CA ILE A 11 -17.62 -7.61 3.35
C ILE A 11 -17.75 -7.55 1.83
N ASP A 12 -18.49 -6.58 1.30
CA ASP A 12 -18.69 -6.41 -0.14
C ASP A 12 -17.36 -6.20 -0.87
N VAL A 13 -16.48 -5.35 -0.32
CA VAL A 13 -15.13 -5.12 -0.86
C VAL A 13 -14.29 -6.41 -0.84
N MET A 14 -14.36 -7.21 0.22
CA MET A 14 -13.63 -8.47 0.30
C MET A 14 -14.11 -9.50 -0.74
N LEU A 15 -15.42 -9.57 -1.00
CA LEU A 15 -16.00 -10.41 -2.05
C LEU A 15 -15.57 -9.94 -3.44
N GLN A 16 -15.49 -8.63 -3.65
CA GLN A 16 -14.98 -8.07 -4.89
C GLN A 16 -13.51 -8.46 -5.11
N ILE A 17 -12.65 -8.28 -4.10
CA ILE A 17 -11.24 -8.67 -4.19
C ILE A 17 -11.10 -10.17 -4.49
N ALA A 18 -11.91 -11.03 -3.86
CA ALA A 18 -11.88 -12.47 -4.14
C ALA A 18 -12.18 -12.77 -5.62
N ASN A 19 -13.21 -12.13 -6.20
CA ASN A 19 -13.51 -12.26 -7.63
C ASN A 19 -12.38 -11.70 -8.52
N GLU A 20 -11.77 -10.58 -8.13
CA GLU A 20 -10.63 -10.00 -8.85
C GLU A 20 -9.42 -10.94 -8.86
N VAL A 21 -9.14 -11.63 -7.74
CA VAL A 21 -8.07 -12.64 -7.68
C VAL A 21 -8.33 -13.80 -8.67
N GLU A 22 -9.57 -14.24 -8.82
CA GLU A 22 -9.91 -15.34 -9.75
C GLU A 22 -9.89 -14.91 -11.22
N THR A 23 -10.33 -13.69 -11.51
CA THR A 23 -10.54 -13.21 -12.89
C THR A 23 -9.37 -12.41 -13.45
N ASN A 24 -8.67 -11.64 -12.62
CA ASN A 24 -7.52 -10.81 -12.99
C ASN A 24 -6.55 -10.63 -11.81
N PRO A 25 -5.75 -11.67 -11.48
CA PRO A 25 -4.87 -11.67 -10.32
C PRO A 25 -3.87 -10.50 -10.27
N GLU A 26 -3.40 -10.04 -11.43
CA GLU A 26 -2.43 -8.95 -11.55
C GLU A 26 -2.94 -7.64 -10.94
N LEU A 27 -4.26 -7.42 -10.97
CA LEU A 27 -4.87 -6.25 -10.35
C LEU A 27 -4.60 -6.23 -8.84
N VAL A 28 -4.74 -7.37 -8.17
CA VAL A 28 -4.55 -7.47 -6.71
C VAL A 28 -3.06 -7.54 -6.36
N LEU A 29 -2.26 -8.26 -7.14
CA LEU A 29 -0.82 -8.41 -6.90
C LEU A 29 -0.04 -7.10 -7.10
N GLY A 30 -0.46 -6.27 -8.06
CA GLY A 30 0.14 -4.98 -8.37
C GLY A 30 -0.35 -3.83 -7.47
N ALA A 31 -1.36 -4.06 -6.63
CA ALA A 31 -1.85 -3.06 -5.70
C ALA A 31 -0.76 -2.67 -4.66
N PRO A 32 -0.79 -1.42 -4.13
CA PRO A 32 -1.76 -0.35 -4.37
C PRO A 32 -1.43 0.57 -5.55
N TYR A 33 -2.46 1.15 -6.19
CA TYR A 33 -2.31 2.02 -7.37
C TYR A 33 -2.43 3.52 -7.09
N THR A 34 -3.25 3.89 -6.12
CA THR A 34 -3.63 5.30 -5.85
C THR A 34 -3.01 5.86 -4.59
N THR A 35 -2.38 5.02 -3.76
CA THR A 35 -1.65 5.49 -2.59
C THR A 35 -0.42 6.30 -3.02
N PRO A 36 0.01 7.29 -2.22
CA PRO A 36 1.17 8.13 -2.58
C PRO A 36 2.46 7.34 -2.85
N MET A 37 2.58 6.15 -2.24
CA MET A 37 3.69 5.23 -2.41
C MET A 37 3.16 3.84 -2.82
N LYS A 38 3.94 3.12 -3.62
CA LYS A 38 3.68 1.72 -4.00
C LYS A 38 4.17 0.76 -2.92
N ARG A 39 4.01 -0.55 -3.17
CA ARG A 39 4.57 -1.61 -2.33
C ARG A 39 6.09 -1.45 -2.20
N LEU A 40 6.58 -1.47 -0.97
CA LEU A 40 8.00 -1.30 -0.63
C LEU A 40 8.79 -2.59 -0.90
N ASP A 41 10.07 -2.45 -1.24
CA ASP A 41 10.99 -3.57 -1.38
C ASP A 41 11.71 -3.83 -0.05
N ASP A 42 11.10 -4.69 0.77
CA ASP A 42 11.60 -5.04 2.09
C ASP A 42 12.94 -5.78 2.04
N ALA A 43 13.18 -6.59 0.99
CA ALA A 43 14.41 -7.35 0.83
C ALA A 43 15.59 -6.42 0.52
N TYR A 44 15.39 -5.43 -0.35
CA TYR A 44 16.37 -4.40 -0.61
C TYR A 44 16.63 -3.54 0.63
N ALA A 45 15.58 -3.10 1.32
CA ALA A 45 15.69 -2.27 2.51
C ALA A 45 16.47 -2.99 3.64
N ALA A 46 16.24 -4.30 3.83
CA ALA A 46 16.96 -5.10 4.80
C ALA A 46 18.45 -5.28 4.48
N ARG A 47 18.83 -5.28 3.18
CA ARG A 47 20.24 -5.39 2.74
C ARG A 47 20.96 -4.04 2.68
N ASN A 48 20.22 -2.96 2.41
CA ASN A 48 20.73 -1.60 2.21
C ASN A 48 20.05 -0.64 3.18
N ILE A 49 20.26 -0.87 4.47
CA ILE A 49 19.57 -0.17 5.55
C ILE A 49 20.02 1.30 5.60
N ASN A 50 19.07 2.23 5.42
CA ASN A 50 19.27 3.65 5.70
C ASN A 50 18.41 4.08 6.89
N VAL A 51 19.06 4.29 8.04
CA VAL A 51 18.42 4.60 9.33
C VAL A 51 18.53 6.07 9.75
N LYS A 52 19.20 6.90 8.95
CA LYS A 52 19.38 8.32 9.27
C LYS A 52 18.66 9.19 8.27
N TYR A 53 18.02 10.24 8.77
CA TYR A 53 17.59 11.33 7.91
C TYR A 53 18.83 12.12 7.47
N THR A 54 18.94 12.40 6.19
CA THR A 54 19.91 13.38 5.65
C THR A 54 19.09 14.37 4.84
N PRO A 55 18.97 15.63 5.27
CA PRO A 55 18.18 16.62 4.55
C PRO A 55 18.75 16.81 3.15
N LYS A 56 17.89 17.04 2.17
CA LYS A 56 18.36 17.40 0.84
C LYS A 56 19.01 18.79 0.91
N PRO A 57 20.06 19.07 0.11
CA PRO A 57 20.73 20.36 0.12
C PRO A 57 19.77 21.56 -0.06
N GLU A 58 18.69 21.37 -0.81
CA GLU A 58 17.66 22.39 -1.09
C GLU A 58 16.77 22.74 0.11
N GLU A 59 16.71 21.91 1.16
CA GLU A 59 15.85 22.12 2.34
C GLU A 59 16.58 22.86 3.48
N VAL A 60 17.88 23.08 3.36
CA VAL A 60 18.72 23.68 4.42
C VAL A 60 18.86 25.20 4.27
N GLU A 61 18.49 25.75 3.12
CA GLU A 61 18.57 27.19 2.80
C GLU A 61 17.23 27.94 2.93
N ALA A 62 16.17 27.29 3.44
CA ALA A 62 14.85 27.88 3.68
C ALA A 62 14.62 28.26 5.15
#